data_AF-A0A9D9LGN5-F1
#
_entry.id   AF-A0A9D9LGN5-F1
#
_cell.length_a   1.000
_cell.length_b   1.000
_cell.length_c   1.000
_cell.angle_alpha   90.00
_cell.angle_beta   90.00
_cell.angle_gamma   90.00
#
_symmetry.space_group_name_H-M   'P 1'
#
loop_
_entity.id
_entity.type
_entity.pdbx_description
1 polymer ?
#
loop_
_entity_poly.entity_id
_entity_poly.type
_entity_poly.pdbx_seq_one_letter_code
_entity_poly.pdbx_strand_id
1 'polypeptide(L)'
;TNDREGVKKKITALIYARAEGDADTGAAISFGIYSHSSRRELVSMTIPLSEAKGAEYKCFSLPPTAVDNDLSFFVAPPARPADELARIFIDKIVMVREE
;
A
#
# COMPACT_ATOMS: atom_id res chain seq x y z
N THR A 1 25.19 10.29 -26.25
CA THR A 1 24.55 11.45 -25.59
C THR A 1 24.31 11.07 -24.15
N ASN A 2 25.19 11.53 -23.26
CA ASN A 2 25.17 11.44 -21.79
C ASN A 2 24.31 10.37 -21.12
N ASP A 3 24.92 9.20 -20.84
CA ASP A 3 24.62 8.42 -19.65
C ASP A 3 25.00 9.25 -18.42
N ARG A 4 24.06 10.06 -17.92
CA ARG A 4 24.09 10.44 -16.51
C ARG A 4 23.70 9.17 -15.75
N GLU A 5 24.61 8.60 -14.98
CA GLU A 5 24.30 7.56 -14.00
C GLU A 5 23.00 7.92 -13.29
N GLY A 6 21.94 7.17 -13.64
CA GLY A 6 20.58 7.64 -13.54
C GLY A 6 20.15 7.75 -12.08
N VAL A 7 19.82 8.97 -11.65
CA VAL A 7 19.11 9.18 -10.39
C VAL A 7 17.85 8.31 -10.43
N LYS A 8 17.82 7.24 -9.63
CA LYS A 8 16.65 6.38 -9.53
C LYS A 8 15.52 7.23 -8.95
N LYS A 9 14.45 7.39 -9.73
CA LYS A 9 13.22 8.04 -9.27
C LYS A 9 12.78 7.34 -7.98
N LYS A 10 12.46 8.13 -6.95
CA LYS A 10 11.88 7.60 -5.72
C LYS A 10 10.43 8.04 -5.61
N ILE A 11 9.59 7.15 -5.10
CA ILE A 11 8.19 7.42 -4.84
C ILE A 11 7.85 7.00 -3.41
N THR A 12 7.09 7.84 -2.72
CA THR A 12 6.37 7.48 -1.50
C THR A 12 4.92 7.20 -1.84
N ALA A 13 4.42 6.02 -1.45
CA ALA A 13 3.04 5.63 -1.64
C ALA A 13 2.28 5.71 -0.32
N LEU A 14 1.11 6.34 -0.34
CA LEU A 14 0.23 6.48 0.82
C LEU A 14 -1.18 6.03 0.48
N ILE A 15 -1.87 5.47 1.47
CA ILE A 15 -3.31 5.21 1.41
C ILE A 15 -4.03 5.79 2.61
N TYR A 16 -5.25 6.27 2.36
CA TYR A 16 -6.19 6.67 3.41
C TYR A 16 -7.24 5.58 3.54
N ALA A 17 -7.18 4.84 4.64
CA ALA A 17 -7.96 3.63 4.82
C ALA A 17 -8.63 3.56 6.19
N ARG A 18 -9.76 2.85 6.25
CA ARG A 18 -10.42 2.42 7.48
C ARG A 18 -11.08 1.05 7.29
N ALA A 19 -11.32 0.35 8.39
CA ALA A 19 -11.99 -0.93 8.41
C ALA A 19 -13.18 -0.93 9.38
N GLU A 20 -14.26 -1.60 9.00
CA GLU A 20 -15.43 -1.87 9.83
C GLU A 20 -15.65 -3.38 9.91
N GLY A 21 -15.99 -3.90 11.09
CA GLY A 21 -16.26 -5.32 11.30
C GLY A 21 -16.10 -5.71 12.75
N ASP A 22 -16.50 -6.93 13.08
CA ASP A 22 -16.52 -7.40 14.46
C ASP A 22 -15.14 -7.89 14.94
N ALA A 23 -14.30 -8.37 14.02
CA ALA A 23 -12.93 -8.78 14.35
C ALA A 23 -12.07 -7.61 14.86
N ASP A 24 -11.28 -7.86 15.91
CA ASP A 24 -10.34 -6.89 16.49
C ASP A 24 -8.87 -7.17 16.14
N THR A 25 -8.57 -8.33 15.55
CA THR A 25 -7.20 -8.81 15.34
C THR A 25 -6.95 -9.34 13.92
N GLY A 26 -5.67 -9.40 13.55
CA GLY A 26 -5.20 -9.85 12.24
C GLY A 26 -5.02 -8.72 11.23
N ALA A 27 -4.80 -9.07 9.97
CA ALA A 27 -4.56 -8.11 8.89
C ALA A 27 -5.87 -7.45 8.43
N ALA A 28 -5.87 -6.13 8.27
CA ALA A 28 -6.90 -5.42 7.53
C ALA A 28 -6.59 -5.52 6.05
N ILE A 29 -5.49 -4.93 5.60
CA ILE A 29 -5.16 -4.85 4.19
C ILE A 29 -3.65 -4.75 3.98
N SER A 30 -3.16 -5.35 2.90
CA SER A 30 -1.78 -5.15 2.45
C SER A 30 -1.77 -4.21 1.26
N PHE A 31 -0.76 -3.35 1.15
CA PHE A 31 -0.58 -2.51 -0.02
C PHE A 31 0.90 -2.32 -0.33
N GLY A 32 1.22 -2.02 -1.58
CA GLY A 32 2.61 -1.99 -2.03
C GLY A 32 2.81 -1.58 -3.48
N ILE A 33 4.08 -1.56 -3.86
CA ILE A 33 4.54 -1.34 -5.24
C ILE A 33 5.18 -2.63 -5.74
N TYR A 34 4.69 -3.13 -6.86
CA TYR A 34 5.25 -4.25 -7.58
C TYR A 34 5.93 -3.77 -8.86
N SER A 35 7.13 -4.27 -9.14
CA SER A 35 7.85 -4.03 -10.39
C SER A 35 7.63 -5.20 -11.33
N HIS A 36 7.06 -4.94 -12.50
CA HIS A 36 6.90 -5.94 -13.55
C HIS A 36 8.23 -6.24 -14.23
N SER A 37 9.13 -5.26 -14.32
CA SER A 37 10.46 -5.43 -14.92
C SER A 37 11.33 -6.43 -14.14
N SER A 38 11.32 -6.32 -12.80
CA SER A 38 12.09 -7.19 -11.90
C SER A 38 11.25 -8.32 -11.32
N ARG A 39 9.95 -8.37 -11.65
CA ARG A 39 8.98 -9.39 -11.24
C ARG A 39 8.95 -9.61 -9.72
N ARG A 40 9.04 -8.53 -8.96
CA ARG A 40 9.02 -8.59 -7.49
C ARG A 40 8.36 -7.37 -6.87
N GLU A 41 7.92 -7.52 -5.63
CA GLU A 41 7.56 -6.39 -4.78
C GLU A 41 8.80 -5.56 -4.46
N LEU A 42 8.70 -4.25 -4.65
CA LEU A 42 9.76 -3.31 -4.27
C LEU A 42 9.60 -2.86 -2.81
N VAL A 43 8.36 -2.65 -2.39
CA VAL A 43 7.97 -2.26 -1.03
C VAL A 43 6.51 -2.64 -0.78
N SER A 44 6.19 -3.09 0.43
CA SER A 44 4.83 -3.36 0.86
C SER A 44 4.69 -3.22 2.37
N MET A 45 3.45 -3.05 2.84
CA MET A 45 3.07 -3.02 4.25
C MET A 45 1.74 -3.75 4.41
N THR A 46 1.60 -4.46 5.52
CA THR A 46 0.30 -5.00 5.96
C THR A 46 -0.19 -4.18 7.14
N ILE A 47 -1.36 -3.55 6.98
CA ILE A 47 -2.01 -2.76 8.03
C ILE A 47 -2.79 -3.73 8.93
N PRO A 48 -2.57 -3.73 10.26
CA PRO A 48 -3.36 -4.53 11.17
C PRO A 48 -4.76 -3.93 11.38
N LEU A 49 -5.75 -4.80 11.63
CA LEU A 49 -7.13 -4.38 11.91
C LEU A 49 -7.21 -3.42 13.11
N SER A 50 -6.43 -3.66 14.16
CA SER A 50 -6.38 -2.79 15.33
C SER A 50 -6.00 -1.33 15.00
N GLU A 51 -5.25 -1.12 13.92
CA GLU A 51 -4.90 0.23 13.46
C GLU A 51 -5.96 0.82 12.53
N ALA A 52 -6.54 0.03 11.62
CA ALA A 52 -7.51 0.54 10.65
C ALA A 52 -8.96 0.60 11.16
N LYS A 53 -9.31 -0.11 12.25
CA LYS A 53 -10.69 -0.26 12.72
C LYS A 53 -11.26 1.08 13.20
N GLY A 54 -12.49 1.37 12.76
CA GLY A 54 -13.27 2.52 13.20
C GLY A 54 -13.88 3.33 12.05
N ALA A 55 -14.54 4.43 12.41
CA ALA A 55 -15.19 5.33 11.47
C ALA A 55 -14.22 6.31 10.79
N GLU A 56 -13.05 6.55 11.38
CA GLU A 56 -12.09 7.54 10.90
C GLU A 56 -11.10 6.93 9.90
N TYR A 57 -10.86 7.66 8.79
CA TYR A 57 -9.79 7.32 7.86
C TYR A 57 -8.43 7.68 8.45
N LYS A 58 -7.48 6.74 8.35
CA LYS A 58 -6.10 6.93 8.76
C LYS A 58 -5.18 6.86 7.55
N CYS A 59 -4.09 7.63 7.60
CA CYS A 59 -3.07 7.65 6.57
C CYS A 59 -1.98 6.62 6.89
N PHE A 60 -1.70 5.74 5.94
CA PHE A 60 -0.63 4.75 6.01
C PHE A 60 0.35 5.01 4.88
N SER A 61 1.63 5.15 5.21
CA SER A 61 2.69 5.50 4.25
C SER A 61 3.73 4.39 4.17
N LEU A 62 4.13 4.04 2.95
CA LEU A 62 5.35 3.28 2.71
C LEU A 62 6.56 4.22 2.76
N PRO A 63 7.78 3.70 3.01
CA PRO A 63 8.98 4.49 2.88
C PRO A 63 9.25 4.87 1.40
N PRO A 64 9.96 5.99 1.16
CA PRO A 64 10.44 6.35 -0.18
C PRO A 64 11.19 5.20 -0.85
N THR A 65 10.69 4.75 -1.99
CA THR A 65 11.20 3.56 -2.67
C THR A 65 11.71 3.91 -4.06
N ALA A 66 12.91 3.44 -4.40
CA ALA A 66 13.45 3.60 -5.74
C ALA A 66 12.67 2.72 -6.72
N VAL A 67 12.23 3.30 -7.83
CA VAL A 67 11.36 2.63 -8.80
C VAL A 67 11.90 2.69 -10.22
N ASP A 68 11.44 1.76 -11.05
CA ASP A 68 11.62 1.76 -12.51
C ASP A 68 10.41 2.41 -13.22
N ASN A 69 10.23 2.20 -14.52
CA ASN A 69 9.10 2.76 -15.28
C ASN A 69 7.93 1.77 -15.49
N ASP A 70 8.03 0.54 -15.00
CA ASP A 70 7.05 -0.54 -15.24
C ASP A 70 6.59 -1.16 -13.92
N LEU A 71 5.56 -0.54 -13.34
CA LEU A 71 5.11 -0.77 -11.97
C LEU A 71 3.60 -0.88 -11.88
N SER A 72 3.13 -1.59 -10.86
CA SER A 72 1.76 -1.51 -10.37
C SER A 72 1.74 -1.17 -8.89
N PHE A 73 0.78 -0.34 -8.48
CA PHE A 73 0.39 -0.21 -7.09
C PHE A 73 -0.70 -1.25 -6.78
N PHE A 74 -0.57 -1.98 -5.68
CA PHE A 74 -1.57 -2.96 -5.28
C PHE A 74 -2.14 -2.67 -3.89
N VAL A 75 -3.40 -3.07 -3.72
CA VAL A 75 -4.15 -3.03 -2.46
C VAL A 75 -4.89 -4.36 -2.36
N ALA A 76 -4.48 -5.19 -1.41
CA ALA A 76 -4.85 -6.60 -1.31
C ALA A 76 -5.42 -6.89 0.08
N PRO A 77 -6.75 -6.95 0.24
CA PRO A 77 -7.35 -7.45 1.48
C PRO A 77 -7.02 -8.95 1.65
N PRO A 78 -6.87 -9.44 2.89
CA PRO A 78 -6.65 -10.85 3.14
C PRO A 78 -7.88 -11.67 2.75
N ALA A 79 -7.65 -12.90 2.30
CA ALA A 79 -8.72 -13.88 2.20
C ALA A 79 -9.22 -14.20 3.62
N ARG A 80 -10.50 -13.93 3.89
CA ARG A 80 -11.17 -14.27 5.15
C ARG A 80 -12.49 -14.98 4.86
N PRO A 81 -12.96 -15.87 5.76
CA PRO A 81 -14.31 -16.40 5.73
C PRO A 81 -15.35 -15.27 5.65
N ALA A 82 -16.46 -15.53 4.96
CA ALA A 82 -17.46 -14.50 4.67
C ALA A 82 -18.15 -13.93 5.93
N ASP A 83 -18.18 -14.71 7.00
CA ASP A 83 -18.69 -14.38 8.32
C ASP A 83 -17.72 -13.57 9.20
N GLU A 84 -16.44 -13.50 8.83
CA GLU A 84 -15.42 -12.65 9.47
C GLU A 84 -15.07 -11.39 8.65
N LEU A 85 -15.85 -11.11 7.60
CA LEU A 85 -15.55 -10.04 6.65
C LEU A 85 -15.60 -8.66 7.32
N ALA A 86 -14.41 -8.10 7.55
CA ALA A 86 -14.27 -6.67 7.72
C ALA A 86 -14.45 -5.97 6.37
N ARG A 87 -15.33 -4.96 6.32
CA ARG A 87 -15.41 -4.04 5.18
C ARG A 87 -14.23 -3.09 5.26
N ILE A 88 -13.51 -2.95 4.16
CA ILE A 88 -12.36 -2.05 4.08
C ILE A 88 -12.69 -0.95 3.09
N PHE A 89 -12.48 0.28 3.52
CA PHE A 89 -12.75 1.47 2.75
C PHE A 89 -11.43 2.16 2.46
N ILE A 90 -11.19 2.42 1.18
CA ILE A 90 -10.06 3.23 0.72
C ILE A 90 -10.63 4.54 0.17
N ASP A 91 -10.27 5.66 0.79
CA ASP A 91 -10.68 6.99 0.33
C ASP A 91 -9.75 7.49 -0.77
N LYS A 92 -8.43 7.42 -0.51
CA LYS A 92 -7.41 7.96 -1.42
C LYS A 92 -6.20 7.06 -1.51
N ILE A 93 -5.60 7.09 -2.69
CA ILE A 93 -4.26 6.56 -2.97
C ILE A 93 -3.44 7.74 -3.47
N VAL A 94 -2.31 8.01 -2.84
CA VAL A 94 -1.44 9.14 -3.16
C VAL A 94 -0.04 8.62 -3.47
N MET A 95 0.52 9.03 -4.61
CA MET A 95 1.89 8.72 -5.02
C MET A 95 2.66 10.04 -5.10
N VAL A 96 3.64 10.20 -4.21
CA VAL A 96 4.48 11.40 -4.15
C VAL A 96 5.82 11.09 -4.79
N ARG A 97 6.19 11.84 -5.83
CA ARG A 97 7.54 11.79 -6.39
C ARG A 97 8.48 12.57 -5.47
N GLU A 98 9.57 11.93 -5.06
CA GLU A 98 10.61 12.57 -4.26
C GLU A 98 11.60 13.31 -5.17
N GLU A 99 12.16 14.42 -4.66
CA GLU A 99 13.21 15.21 -5.32
C GLU A 99 14.62 14.60 -5.15
#